data_AF-A0A933GIT2-F1
#
_entry.id   AF-A0A933GIT2-F1
#
_cell.length_a   1.000
_cell.length_b   1.000
_cell.length_c   1.000
_cell.angle_alpha   90.00
_cell.angle_beta   90.00
_cell.angle_gamma   90.00
#
_symmetry.space_group_name_H-M   'P 1'
#
loop_
_entity.id
_entity.type
_entity.pdbx_description
1 polymer ?
#
loop_
_entity_poly.entity_id
_entity_poly.type
_entity_poly.pdbx_seq_one_letter_code
_entity_poly.pdbx_strand_id
1 'polypeptide(L)' 'MAPIITLTTDFGTRDPFVGTMKGVILQIARDVQLVDLTHGIAPHDVIEGGLALEAAVPFFPPETIHLAVVDPGVG' A
#
# COMPACT_ATOMS: atom_id res chain seq x y z
N MET A 1 11.80 9.67 -14.19
CA MET A 1 10.61 9.90 -13.34
C MET A 1 10.85 9.16 -12.05
N ALA A 2 10.43 9.71 -10.90
CA ALA A 2 10.54 9.01 -9.63
C ALA A 2 9.67 7.72 -9.68
N PRO A 3 10.16 6.57 -9.21
CA PRO A 3 9.35 5.35 -9.12
C PRO A 3 8.10 5.58 -8.27
N ILE A 4 6.97 4.99 -8.68
CA ILE A 4 5.71 5.07 -7.93
C ILE A 4 5.57 3.78 -7.12
N ILE A 5 5.24 3.92 -5.83
CA ILE A 5 4.84 2.81 -4.97
C ILE A 5 3.43 3.10 -4.47
N THR A 6 2.47 2.24 -4.83
CA THR A 6 1.11 2.33 -4.29
C THR A 6 0.99 1.50 -3.03
N LEU A 7 0.14 1.92 -2.09
CA LEU A 7 -0.05 1.26 -0.79
C LEU A 7 -1.51 0.83 -0.60
N THR A 8 -1.73 -0.46 -0.35
CA THR A 8 -3.03 -1.05 0.01
C THR A 8 -2.88 -1.85 1.31
N THR A 9 -3.62 -1.51 2.36
CA THR A 9 -3.52 -2.24 3.64
C THR A 9 -4.85 -2.42 4.37
N ASP A 10 -4.89 -3.32 5.35
CA ASP A 10 -5.98 -3.47 6.33
C ASP A 10 -5.70 -2.80 7.70
N PHE A 11 -4.63 -2.01 7.79
CA PHE A 11 -4.18 -1.37 9.04
C PHE A 11 -5.09 -0.24 9.56
N GLY A 12 -6.00 0.27 8.74
CA GLY A 12 -6.69 1.52 9.00
C GLY A 12 -5.75 2.73 8.96
N THR A 13 -6.29 3.89 9.35
CA THR A 13 -5.57 5.17 9.37
C THR A 13 -5.43 5.78 10.77
N ARG A 14 -5.89 5.05 11.80
CA ARG A 14 -5.88 5.52 13.20
C ARG A 14 -4.51 5.34 13.86
N ASP A 15 -3.86 4.23 13.56
CA ASP A 15 -2.59 3.83 14.16
C ASP A 15 -1.40 4.22 13.26
N PRO A 16 -0.17 4.32 13.80
CA PRO A 16 0.98 4.85 13.07
C PRO A 16 1.59 3.90 12.04
N PHE A 17 1.02 2.70 11.83
CA PHE A 17 1.64 1.66 11.01
C PHE A 17 1.87 2.09 9.56
N VAL A 18 0.88 2.74 8.94
CA VAL A 18 1.03 3.30 7.57
C VAL A 18 2.16 4.33 7.53
N GLY A 19 2.18 5.26 8.49
CA GLY A 19 3.23 6.27 8.56
C GLY A 19 4.62 5.67 8.77
N THR A 20 4.73 4.64 9.61
CA THR A 20 5.98 3.92 9.88
C THR A 20 6.47 3.19 8.63
N MET A 21 5.57 2.51 7.92
CA MET A 21 5.88 1.84 6.65
C MET A 21 6.42 2.83 5.61
N LYS A 22 5.75 3.98 5.44
CA LYS A 22 6.22 5.05 4.56
C LYS A 22 7.58 5.59 4.97
N GLY A 23 7.82 5.77 6.28
CA GLY A 23 9.11 6.20 6.81
C GLY A 23 10.24 5.24 6.44
N VAL A 24 10.01 3.93 6.60
CA VAL A 24 10.99 2.88 6.23
C VAL A 24 11.24 2.89 4.71
N ILE A 25 10.19 2.98 3.90
CA ILE A 25 10.33 3.08 2.43
C ILE A 25 11.20 4.29 2.07
N LEU A 26 10.93 5.46 2.65
CA LEU A 26 11.69 6.69 2.38
C LEU A 26 13.13 6.65 2.90
N GLN A 27 13.42 5.84 3.93
CA GLN A 27 14.80 5.60 4.37
C GLN A 27 15.59 4.78 3.34
N ILE A 28 14.95 3.82 2.67
CA ILE A 28 15.56 2.94 1.67
C ILE A 28 15.65 3.63 0.31
N ALA A 29 14.56 4.29 -0.11
CA ALA A 29 14.44 4.94 -1.41
C ALA A 29 13.85 6.35 -1.22
N ARG A 30 14.72 7.36 -1.21
CA ARG A 30 14.34 8.76 -0.91
C ARG A 30 13.59 9.46 -2.03
N ASP A 31 13.76 9.01 -3.27
CA ASP A 31 13.20 9.64 -4.47
C ASP A 31 12.12 8.74 -5.09
N VAL A 32 11.06 8.48 -4.32
CA VAL A 32 9.89 7.69 -4.75
C VAL A 32 8.61 8.47 -4.47
N GLN A 33 7.60 8.26 -5.31
CA GLN A 33 6.26 8.78 -5.09
C GLN A 33 5.41 7.71 -4.40
N LEU A 34 4.91 8.02 -3.20
CA LEU A 34 4.02 7.14 -2.46
C LEU A 34 2.57 7.54 -2.72
N VAL A 35 1.74 6.56 -3.08
CA VAL A 35 0.30 6.77 -3.35
C VAL A 35 -0.52 5.79 -2.53
N ASP A 36 -1.35 6.29 -1.62
CA ASP A 36 -2.29 5.43 -0.89
C ASP A 36 -3.48 5.10 -1.79
N LEU A 37 -3.74 3.81 -2.02
CA LEU A 37 -4.98 3.36 -2.66
C LEU A 37 -6.09 3.27 -1.61
N THR A 38 -5.83 2.52 -0.55
CA THR A 38 -6.70 2.44 0.61
C THR A 38 -5.95 1.77 1.76
N HIS A 39 -6.24 2.20 2.99
CA HIS A 39 -5.84 1.49 4.21
C HIS A 39 -7.05 0.91 4.95
N GLY A 40 -8.20 0.89 4.28
CA GLY A 40 -9.48 0.50 4.85
C GLY A 40 -9.96 -0.88 4.42
N ILE A 41 -9.07 -1.75 3.93
CA ILE A 41 -9.43 -3.15 3.69
C ILE A 41 -9.89 -3.76 5.01
N ALA A 42 -10.98 -4.54 4.98
CA ALA A 42 -11.45 -5.24 6.15
C ALA A 42 -10.32 -6.14 6.70
N PRO A 43 -10.15 -6.22 8.03
CA PRO A 43 -9.08 -7.01 8.61
C PRO A 43 -9.04 -8.42 8.03
N HIS A 44 -7.88 -8.75 7.44
CA HIS A 44 -7.56 -10.07 6.90
C HIS A 44 -8.33 -10.46 5.62
N ASP A 45 -9.10 -9.54 5.03
CA ASP A 45 -9.85 -9.80 3.80
C ASP A 45 -8.97 -9.65 2.56
N VAL A 46 -8.23 -10.71 2.26
CA VAL A 46 -7.34 -10.77 1.10
C VAL A 46 -8.09 -10.65 -0.24
N ILE A 47 -9.39 -10.97 -0.26
CA ILE A 47 -10.22 -10.87 -1.48
C ILE A 47 -10.57 -9.41 -1.73
N GLU A 48 -11.01 -8.68 -0.70
CA GLU A 48 -11.24 -7.24 -0.80
C GLU A 48 -9.96 -6.50 -1.23
N GLY A 49 -8.81 -6.86 -0.63
CA GLY A 49 -7.52 -6.33 -1.03
C GLY A 49 -7.17 -6.60 -2.49
N GLY A 50 -7.43 -7.83 -2.97
CA GLY A 50 -7.24 -8.22 -4.37
C GLY A 50 -8.12 -7.43 -5.34
N LEU A 51 -9.41 -7.24 -5.01
CA LEU A 51 -10.36 -6.46 -5.81
C LEU A 51 -9.96 -4.98 -5.87
N ALA A 52 -9.48 -4.41 -4.76
CA ALA A 52 -8.99 -3.04 -4.73
C ALA A 52 -7.78 -2.85 -5.66
N LEU A 53 -6.85 -3.81 -5.69
CA LEU A 53 -5.72 -3.79 -6.62
C LEU A 53 -6.15 -3.97 -8.08
N GLU A 54 -7.01 -4.96 -8.37
CA GLU A 54 -7.52 -5.20 -9.72
C GLU A 54 -8.16 -3.95 -10.32
N ALA A 55 -8.94 -3.22 -9.51
CA ALA A 55 -9.56 -1.98 -9.93
C ALA A 55 -8.56 -0.83 -10.14
N ALA A 56 -7.48 -0.76 -9.36
CA ALA A 56 -6.56 0.37 -9.36
C ALA A 56 -5.40 0.25 -10.37
N VAL A 57 -4.81 -0.94 -10.53
CA VAL A 57 -3.59 -1.19 -11.32
C VAL A 57 -3.65 -0.59 -12.74
N PRO A 58 -4.75 -0.70 -13.52
CA PRO A 58 -4.81 -0.16 -14.88
C PRO A 58 -4.64 1.36 -15.00
N PHE A 59 -4.79 2.11 -13.90
CA PHE A 59 -4.68 3.58 -13.88
C PHE A 59 -3.26 4.08 -13.59
N PHE A 60 -2.32 3.18 -13.27
CA PHE A 60 -0.94 3.52 -12.99
C PHE A 60 -0.04 3.25 -14.20
N PRO A 61 1.03 4.05 -14.39
CA PRO A 61 1.97 3.81 -15.48
C PRO A 61 2.70 2.46 -15.29
N PRO A 62 3.24 1.89 -16.38
CA PRO A 62 4.13 0.73 -16.29
C PRO A 62 5.26 0.94 -15.28
N GLU A 63 5.76 -0.16 -14.72
CA GLU A 63 6.83 -0.17 -13.70
C GLU A 63 6.44 0.40 -12.33
N THR A 64 5.17 0.77 -12.12
CA THR A 64 4.63 1.05 -10.77
C THR A 64 4.72 -0.19 -9.89
N ILE A 65 5.20 -0.01 -8.66
CA ILE A 65 5.25 -1.08 -7.64
C ILE A 65 3.97 -1.00 -6.82
N HIS A 66 3.19 -2.08 -6.80
CA HIS A 66 1.99 -2.16 -5.96
C HIS A 66 2.31 -2.95 -4.68
N LEU A 67 2.45 -2.25 -3.55
CA LEU A 67 2.66 -2.86 -2.24
C LEU A 67 1.31 -3.05 -1.55
N ALA A 68 0.97 -4.30 -1.24
CA ALA A 68 -0.23 -4.65 -0.51
C ALA A 68 0.09 -5.51 0.72
N VAL A 69 -0.48 -5.14 1.86
CA VAL A 69 -0.34 -5.88 3.12
C VAL A 69 -1.73 -6.05 3.72
N VAL A 70 -2.27 -7.26 3.61
CA VAL A 70 -3.52 -7.67 4.27
C VAL A 70 -3.14 -8.88 5.11
N ASP A 71 -2.97 -8.67 6.41
CA ASP A 71 -2.23 -9.60 7.26
C ASP A 71 -3.07 -10.07 8.46
N PRO A 72 -3.43 -11.37 8.54
CA PRO A 72 -4.07 -11.96 9.71
C PRO A 72 -3.18 -12.13 10.95
N GLY A 73 -1.88 -11.93 10.81
CA GLY A 73 -0.86 -12.46 11.73
C GLY A 73 0.09 -11.45 12.35
N VAL A 74 -0.18 -10.14 12.29
CA VAL A 74 0.71 -9.16 12.93
C VAL A 74 0.43 -9.03 14.44
N GLY A 75 1.28 -9.74 15.19
CA GLY A 75 1.47 -9.74 16.65
C GLY A 75 2.66 -10.64 17.00
#